data_AF-G5HPN1-F1
#
_entry.id   AF-G5HPN1-F1
#
_cell.length_a   1.000
_cell.length_b   1.000
_cell.length_c   1.000
_cell.angle_alpha   90.00
_cell.angle_beta   90.00
_cell.angle_gamma   90.00
#
_symmetry.space_group_name_H-M   'P 1'
#
loop_
_entity.id
_entity.type
_entity.pdbx_description
1 polymer ?
#
loop_
_entity_poly.entity_id
_entity_poly.type
_entity_poly.pdbx_seq_one_letter_code
_entity_poly.pdbx_strand_id
1 'polypeptide(L)'
;MKKFFEILNKAELAITMTCVVGFTSVLMLGAAVRLTGHPLNWCNDVALLMLAWTTFLGGDVAFRAGRMVNVDILIGKLPVALQKAVALIVYAVLLVMMFVMVRQGLQLCANVGKRTLEGIPFLSYVWVAASIPVGFSLMFITAVKRLYDLMKTTDSTVISKM
;
A
#
# COMPACT_ATOMS: atom_id res chain seq x y z
N MET A 1 -11.77 19.33 -7.01
CA MET A 1 -10.71 18.36 -6.67
C MET A 1 -11.01 17.50 -5.43
N LYS A 2 -11.51 18.04 -4.30
CA LYS A 2 -11.78 17.24 -3.07
C LYS A 2 -12.71 16.02 -3.29
N LYS A 3 -13.82 16.19 -4.04
CA LYS A 3 -14.77 15.09 -4.35
C LYS A 3 -14.13 13.93 -5.13
N PHE A 4 -13.20 14.20 -6.05
CA PHE A 4 -12.53 13.15 -6.82
C PHE A 4 -11.64 12.29 -5.91
N PHE A 5 -10.87 12.91 -5.02
CA PHE A 5 -10.06 12.21 -4.04
C PHE A 5 -10.90 11.41 -3.04
N GLU A 6 -12.07 11.91 -2.64
CA GLU A 6 -12.97 11.17 -1.76
C GLU A 6 -13.53 9.90 -2.43
N ILE A 7 -13.89 9.99 -3.72
CA ILE A 7 -14.33 8.84 -4.49
C ILE A 7 -13.19 7.84 -4.66
N LEU A 8 -11.98 8.31 -4.99
CA LEU A 8 -10.79 7.47 -5.13
C LEU A 8 -10.48 6.73 -3.81
N ASN A 9 -10.47 7.43 -2.69
CA ASN A 9 -10.21 6.85 -1.37
C ASN A 9 -11.29 5.82 -0.97
N LYS A 10 -12.56 6.11 -1.25
CA LYS A 10 -13.66 5.17 -0.98
C LYS A 10 -13.55 3.91 -1.84
N ALA A 11 -13.22 4.08 -3.13
CA ALA A 11 -13.01 2.97 -4.03
C ALA A 11 -11.84 2.10 -3.58
N GLU A 12 -10.70 2.71 -3.23
CA GLU A 12 -9.52 1.99 -2.74
C GLU A 12 -9.81 1.19 -1.46
N LEU A 13 -10.56 1.79 -0.53
CA LEU A 13 -10.96 1.13 0.71
C LEU A 13 -11.93 -0.03 0.44
N ALA A 14 -12.90 0.15 -0.46
CA ALA A 14 -13.82 -0.91 -0.86
C ALA A 14 -13.09 -2.06 -1.57
N ILE A 15 -12.16 -1.75 -2.48
CA ILE A 15 -11.32 -2.74 -3.17
C ILE A 15 -10.49 -3.52 -2.15
N THR A 16 -9.81 -2.83 -1.23
CA THR A 16 -8.99 -3.47 -0.19
C THR A 16 -9.84 -4.41 0.67
N MET A 17 -10.98 -3.95 1.17
CA MET A 17 -11.88 -4.79 1.98
C MET A 17 -12.37 -6.03 1.21
N THR A 18 -12.75 -5.85 -0.05
CA THR A 18 -13.21 -6.94 -0.91
C THR A 18 -12.09 -7.96 -1.15
N CYS A 19 -10.86 -7.49 -1.41
CA CYS A 19 -9.70 -8.35 -1.59
C CYS A 19 -9.35 -9.12 -0.30
N VAL A 20 -9.45 -8.51 0.88
CA VAL A 20 -9.23 -9.17 2.18
C VAL A 20 -10.18 -10.36 2.36
N VAL A 21 -11.48 -10.10 2.20
CA VAL A 21 -12.51 -11.14 2.34
C VAL A 21 -12.35 -12.21 1.26
N GLY A 22 -12.03 -11.80 0.04
CA GLY A 22 -11.78 -12.68 -1.10
C GLY A 22 -10.61 -13.64 -0.86
N PHE A 23 -9.42 -13.15 -0.54
CA PHE A 23 -8.26 -14.04 -0.36
C PHE A 23 -8.46 -14.96 0.84
N THR A 24 -9.03 -14.46 1.94
CA THR A 24 -9.26 -15.24 3.16
C THR A 24 -10.24 -16.39 2.90
N SER A 25 -11.34 -16.11 2.18
CA SER A 25 -12.34 -17.13 1.83
C SER A 25 -11.77 -18.16 0.84
N VAL A 26 -11.00 -17.74 -0.17
CA VAL A 26 -10.33 -18.64 -1.11
C VAL A 26 -9.34 -19.56 -0.38
N LEU A 27 -8.56 -19.03 0.56
CA LEU A 27 -7.65 -19.85 1.38
C LEU A 27 -8.40 -20.84 2.26
N MET A 28 -9.49 -20.42 2.91
CA MET A 28 -10.31 -21.33 3.71
C MET A 28 -10.91 -22.46 2.86
N LEU A 29 -11.44 -22.15 1.67
CA LEU A 29 -11.96 -23.15 0.74
C LEU A 29 -10.85 -24.09 0.27
N GLY A 30 -9.69 -23.56 -0.12
CA GLY A 30 -8.54 -24.36 -0.53
C GLY A 30 -8.06 -25.30 0.58
N ALA A 31 -8.03 -24.83 1.82
CA ALA A 31 -7.70 -25.66 2.98
C ALA A 31 -8.74 -26.75 3.23
N ALA A 32 -10.04 -26.43 3.15
CA ALA A 32 -11.12 -27.40 3.32
C ALA A 32 -11.10 -28.50 2.24
N VAL A 33 -10.91 -28.14 0.97
CA VAL A 33 -10.83 -29.12 -0.11
C VAL A 33 -9.54 -29.96 -0.03
N ARG A 34 -8.44 -29.38 0.46
CA ARG A 34 -7.20 -30.14 0.70
C ARG A 34 -7.39 -31.28 1.71
N LEU A 35 -8.25 -31.11 2.71
CA LEU A 35 -8.60 -32.18 3.66
C LEU A 35 -9.36 -33.34 2.99
N THR A 36 -10.05 -33.09 1.87
CA THR A 36 -10.76 -34.10 1.07
C THR A 36 -9.86 -34.86 0.08
N GLY A 37 -8.55 -34.61 0.09
CA GLY A 37 -7.58 -35.34 -0.73
C GLY A 37 -7.35 -34.79 -2.13
N HIS A 38 -8.02 -33.71 -2.52
CA HIS A 38 -7.83 -33.04 -3.82
C HIS A 38 -7.19 -31.65 -3.63
N PRO A 39 -5.85 -31.50 -3.74
CA PRO A 39 -5.21 -30.20 -3.63
C PRO A 39 -5.54 -29.30 -4.82
N LEU A 40 -6.22 -28.17 -4.56
CA LEU A 40 -6.49 -27.13 -5.55
C LEU A 40 -5.33 -26.12 -5.58
N ASN A 41 -4.35 -26.35 -6.46
CA ASN A 41 -3.15 -25.49 -6.54
C ASN A 41 -3.47 -24.04 -6.94
N TRP A 42 -4.53 -23.81 -7.71
CA TRP A 42 -4.95 -22.47 -8.13
C TRP A 42 -5.46 -21.59 -6.98
N CYS A 43 -5.94 -22.16 -5.87
CA CYS A 43 -6.40 -21.38 -4.72
C CYS A 43 -5.25 -20.57 -4.10
N ASN A 44 -4.05 -21.13 -4.07
CA ASN A 44 -2.86 -20.47 -3.52
C ASN A 44 -2.45 -19.26 -4.36
N ASP A 45 -2.49 -19.40 -5.69
CA ASP A 45 -2.13 -18.34 -6.63
C ASP A 45 -3.12 -17.17 -6.61
N VAL A 46 -4.43 -17.47 -6.56
CA VAL A 46 -5.48 -16.44 -6.44
C VAL A 46 -5.36 -15.71 -5.10
N ALA A 47 -5.12 -16.45 -4.01
CA ALA A 47 -4.92 -15.85 -2.71
C ALA A 47 -3.68 -14.95 -2.67
N LEU A 48 -2.56 -15.37 -3.27
CA LEU A 48 -1.35 -14.56 -3.37
C LEU A 48 -1.61 -13.25 -4.13
N LEU A 49 -2.34 -13.33 -5.25
CA LEU A 49 -2.70 -12.14 -6.03
C LEU A 49 -3.54 -11.19 -5.20
N MET A 50 -4.64 -11.66 -4.60
CA MET A 50 -5.53 -10.82 -3.80
C MET A 50 -4.82 -10.25 -2.55
N LEU A 51 -3.93 -11.02 -1.93
CA LEU A 51 -3.11 -10.59 -0.80
C LEU A 51 -2.11 -9.50 -1.20
N ALA A 52 -1.44 -9.63 -2.34
CA ALA A 52 -0.50 -8.62 -2.83
C ALA A 52 -1.20 -7.27 -3.05
N TRP A 53 -2.34 -7.27 -3.74
CA TRP A 53 -3.17 -6.08 -3.92
C TRP A 53 -3.66 -5.49 -2.60
N THR A 54 -4.11 -6.34 -1.68
CA THR A 54 -4.53 -5.93 -0.33
C THR A 54 -3.41 -5.28 0.45
N THR A 55 -2.19 -5.81 0.37
CA THR A 55 -1.06 -5.34 1.17
C THR A 55 -0.67 -3.92 0.78
N PHE A 56 -0.59 -3.65 -0.53
CA PHE A 56 -0.17 -2.33 -1.02
C PHE A 56 -1.30 -1.29 -0.95
N LEU A 57 -2.53 -1.64 -1.34
CA LEU A 57 -3.68 -0.74 -1.21
C LEU A 57 -4.05 -0.49 0.25
N GLY A 58 -4.08 -1.55 1.07
CA GLY A 58 -4.32 -1.43 2.51
C GLY A 58 -3.23 -0.65 3.22
N GLY A 59 -1.99 -0.74 2.75
CA GLY A 59 -0.90 0.11 3.21
C GLY A 59 -1.20 1.60 2.99
N ASP A 60 -1.70 2.01 1.82
CA ASP A 60 -2.02 3.41 1.52
C ASP A 60 -3.19 3.90 2.37
N VAL A 61 -4.23 3.07 2.54
CA VAL A 61 -5.32 3.32 3.49
C VAL A 61 -4.78 3.55 4.91
N ALA A 62 -3.87 2.70 5.39
CA ALA A 62 -3.27 2.83 6.71
C ALA A 62 -2.37 4.08 6.84
N PHE A 63 -1.63 4.41 5.80
CA PHE A 63 -0.82 5.63 5.71
C PHE A 63 -1.68 6.87 5.81
N ARG A 64 -2.77 6.93 5.04
CA ARG A 64 -3.75 8.03 5.12
C ARG A 64 -4.33 8.20 6.51
N ALA A 65 -4.62 7.09 7.20
CA ALA A 65 -5.16 7.11 8.55
C ALA A 65 -4.16 7.58 9.62
N GLY A 66 -2.88 7.81 9.27
CA GLY A 66 -1.86 8.22 10.24
C GLY A 66 -1.58 7.17 11.31
N ARG A 67 -1.84 5.89 10.98
CA ARG A 67 -1.62 4.76 11.91
C ARG A 67 -0.23 4.15 11.76
N MET A 68 0.61 4.76 10.92
CA MET A 68 2.03 4.43 10.88
C MET A 68 2.69 4.97 12.15
N VAL A 69 3.63 4.22 12.71
CA VAL A 69 4.27 4.55 13.99
C VAL A 69 5.01 5.89 13.84
N ASN A 70 4.44 6.94 14.42
CA ASN A 70 5.04 8.27 14.47
C ASN A 70 5.87 8.38 15.76
N VAL A 71 7.09 8.89 15.65
CA VAL A 71 7.98 9.13 16.79
C VAL A 71 7.59 10.45 17.48
N ASP A 72 6.34 10.51 17.95
CA ASP A 72 5.71 11.66 18.57
C ASP A 72 6.47 12.13 19.83
N ILE A 73 6.98 11.18 20.63
CA ILE A 73 7.57 11.45 21.95
C ILE A 73 8.86 12.27 21.84
N LEU A 74 9.66 12.02 20.78
CA LEU A 74 10.93 12.71 20.59
C LEU A 74 10.72 14.07 19.94
N ILE A 75 9.80 14.16 18.97
CA ILE A 75 9.51 15.38 18.20
C ILE A 75 8.73 16.40 19.06
N GLY A 76 7.83 15.94 19.94
CA GLY A 76 6.98 16.77 20.79
C GLY A 76 7.74 17.69 21.76
N LYS A 77 9.04 17.44 22.00
CA LYS A 77 9.89 18.28 22.86
C LYS A 77 10.65 19.40 22.13
N LEU A 78 10.60 19.44 20.79
CA LEU A 78 11.31 20.43 19.98
C LEU A 78 10.47 21.68 19.67
N PRO A 79 11.11 22.83 19.41
CA PRO A 79 10.42 24.02 18.93
C PRO A 79 9.81 23.80 17.53
N VAL A 80 8.70 24.48 17.24
CA VAL A 80 7.85 24.28 16.03
C VAL A 80 8.64 24.33 14.72
N ALA A 81 9.66 25.19 14.63
CA ALA A 81 10.52 25.30 13.45
C ALA A 81 11.34 24.03 13.20
N LEU A 82 11.90 23.41 14.25
CA LEU A 82 12.66 22.16 14.11
C LEU A 82 11.73 20.98 13.84
N GLN A 83 10.53 20.94 14.44
CA GLN A 83 9.54 19.89 14.14
C GLN A 83 9.18 19.87 12.66
N LYS A 84 8.95 21.06 12.07
CA LYS A 84 8.69 21.18 10.62
C LYS A 84 9.88 20.76 9.78
N ALA A 85 11.10 21.16 10.14
CA ALA A 85 12.30 20.79 9.38
C ALA A 85 12.53 19.27 9.40
N VAL A 86 12.39 18.63 10.56
CA VAL A 86 12.52 17.17 10.70
C VAL A 86 11.44 16.45 9.90
N ALA A 87 10.18 16.88 10.03
CA ALA A 87 9.08 16.30 9.27
C ALA A 87 9.30 16.44 7.76
N LEU A 88 9.76 17.61 7.29
CA LEU A 88 10.08 17.84 5.87
C LEU A 88 11.16 16.87 5.37
N ILE A 89 12.23 16.66 6.14
CA ILE A 89 13.30 15.70 5.80
C ILE A 89 12.75 14.28 5.73
N VAL A 90 11.94 13.86 6.71
CA VAL A 90 11.33 12.53 6.73
C VAL A 90 10.43 12.32 5.52
N TYR A 91 9.54 13.27 5.22
CA TYR A 91 8.67 13.20 4.03
C TYR A 91 9.48 13.22 2.73
N ALA A 92 10.58 13.99 2.65
CA ALA A 92 11.46 13.97 1.48
C ALA A 92 12.10 12.59 1.28
N VAL A 93 12.63 11.98 2.34
CA VAL A 93 13.19 10.63 2.29
C VAL A 93 12.12 9.59 1.91
N LEU A 94 10.92 9.70 2.47
CA LEU A 94 9.77 8.83 2.12
C LEU A 94 9.42 8.95 0.63
N LEU A 95 9.33 10.17 0.08
CA LEU A 95 9.03 10.39 -1.33
C LEU A 95 10.09 9.79 -2.25
N VAL A 96 11.38 9.96 -1.91
CA VAL A 96 12.48 9.35 -2.67
C VAL A 96 12.40 7.83 -2.63
N MET A 97 12.20 7.25 -1.44
CA MET A 97 12.03 5.80 -1.26
C MET A 97 10.85 5.26 -2.07
N MET A 98 9.70 5.94 -2.04
CA MET A 98 8.53 5.55 -2.83
C MET A 98 8.80 5.61 -4.33
N PHE A 99 9.48 6.64 -4.83
CA PHE A 99 9.84 6.74 -6.23
C PHE A 99 10.76 5.58 -6.67
N VAL A 100 11.74 5.23 -5.84
CA VAL A 100 12.61 4.08 -6.06
C VAL A 100 11.81 2.78 -6.09
N MET A 101 10.86 2.60 -5.18
CA MET A 101 9.97 1.44 -5.14
C MET A 101 9.11 1.32 -6.41
N VAL A 102 8.59 2.44 -6.94
CA VAL A 102 7.84 2.42 -8.21
C VAL A 102 8.74 1.97 -9.37
N ARG A 103 9.96 2.51 -9.51
CA ARG A 103 10.89 2.08 -10.56
C ARG A 103 11.26 0.60 -10.44
N GLN A 104 11.59 0.14 -9.24
CA GLN A 104 11.91 -1.27 -9.01
C GLN A 104 10.70 -2.17 -9.25
N GLY A 105 9.49 -1.74 -8.87
CA GLY A 105 8.26 -2.46 -9.15
C GLY A 105 8.00 -2.61 -10.65
N LEU A 106 8.23 -1.57 -11.44
CA LEU A 106 8.13 -1.64 -12.91
C LEU A 106 9.18 -2.57 -13.53
N GLN A 107 10.43 -2.51 -13.06
CA GLN A 107 11.48 -3.45 -13.50
C GLN A 107 11.13 -4.89 -13.15
N LEU A 108 10.56 -5.12 -11.96
CA LEU A 108 10.08 -6.43 -11.56
C LEU A 108 8.95 -6.92 -12.48
N CYS A 109 8.00 -6.06 -12.85
CA CYS A 109 6.96 -6.41 -13.82
C CYS A 109 7.56 -6.87 -15.17
N ALA A 110 8.59 -6.17 -15.65
CA ALA A 110 9.27 -6.55 -16.90
C ALA A 110 10.03 -7.88 -16.79
N ASN A 111 10.73 -8.12 -15.68
CA ASN A 111 11.51 -9.33 -15.46
C ASN A 111 10.65 -10.58 -15.24
N VAL A 112 9.50 -10.40 -14.58
CA VAL A 112 8.60 -11.50 -14.23
C VAL A 112 7.52 -11.72 -15.30
N GLY A 113 7.50 -10.88 -16.36
CA GLY A 113 6.67 -10.99 -17.57
C GLY A 113 6.54 -12.38 -18.18
N LYS A 114 7.65 -13.13 -18.18
CA LYS A 114 7.75 -14.46 -18.79
C LYS A 114 7.39 -15.60 -17.84
N ARG A 115 7.12 -15.32 -16.56
CA ARG A 115 6.76 -16.31 -15.55
C ARG A 115 5.24 -16.34 -15.36
N THR A 116 4.65 -17.51 -15.55
CA THR A 116 3.25 -17.79 -15.25
C THR A 116 3.10 -18.32 -13.84
N LEU A 117 1.90 -18.20 -13.26
CA LEU A 117 1.54 -18.84 -12.00
C LEU A 117 1.49 -20.37 -12.18
N GLU A 118 1.91 -21.13 -11.16
CA GLU A 118 2.06 -22.59 -11.25
C GLU A 118 0.70 -23.31 -11.38
N GLY A 119 -0.33 -22.82 -10.71
CA GLY A 119 -1.70 -23.34 -10.74
C GLY A 119 -2.59 -22.70 -11.80
N ILE A 120 -2.18 -21.58 -12.42
CA ILE A 120 -2.97 -20.85 -13.43
C ILE A 120 -2.07 -20.40 -14.61
N PRO A 121 -1.93 -21.23 -15.66
CA PRO A 121 -1.01 -20.93 -16.76
C PRO A 121 -1.44 -19.74 -17.64
N PHE A 122 -2.72 -19.35 -17.60
CA PHE A 122 -3.22 -18.19 -18.37
C PHE A 122 -2.95 -16.84 -17.68
N LEU A 123 -2.56 -16.83 -16.40
CA LEU A 123 -2.34 -15.61 -15.66
C LEU A 123 -0.84 -15.41 -15.39
N SER A 124 -0.28 -14.37 -16.01
CA SER A 124 1.10 -13.99 -15.79
C SER A 124 1.28 -13.39 -14.40
N TYR A 125 2.39 -13.71 -13.74
CA TYR A 125 2.74 -13.19 -12.41
C TYR A 125 2.94 -11.67 -12.40
N VAL A 126 3.01 -11.04 -13.58
CA VAL A 126 2.96 -9.58 -13.75
C VAL A 126 1.80 -8.94 -13.00
N TRP A 127 0.64 -9.57 -12.91
CA TRP A 127 -0.52 -9.02 -12.18
C TRP A 127 -0.29 -8.90 -10.68
N VAL A 128 0.53 -9.80 -10.11
CA VAL A 128 0.96 -9.72 -8.72
C VAL A 128 2.01 -8.62 -8.58
N ALA A 129 3.00 -8.60 -9.48
CA ALA A 129 4.07 -7.61 -9.46
C ALA A 129 3.55 -6.16 -9.67
N ALA A 130 2.48 -5.99 -10.44
CA ALA A 130 1.86 -4.69 -10.74
C ALA A 130 1.21 -4.02 -9.52
N SER A 131 0.88 -4.80 -8.48
CA SER A 131 0.36 -4.24 -7.23
C SER A 131 1.37 -3.28 -6.56
N ILE A 132 2.67 -3.53 -6.74
CA ILE A 132 3.76 -2.71 -6.21
C ILE A 132 3.75 -1.29 -6.81
N PRO A 133 3.97 -1.09 -8.13
CA PRO A 133 4.01 0.24 -8.69
C PRO A 133 2.68 0.98 -8.52
N VAL A 134 1.54 0.29 -8.58
CA VAL A 134 0.23 0.93 -8.38
C VAL A 134 0.07 1.43 -6.94
N GLY A 135 0.31 0.58 -5.94
CA GLY A 135 0.15 0.97 -4.55
C GLY A 135 1.13 2.05 -4.11
N PHE A 136 2.41 1.94 -4.48
CA PHE A 136 3.38 2.99 -4.19
C PHE A 136 3.08 4.31 -4.90
N SER A 137 2.48 4.28 -6.09
CA SER A 137 2.06 5.49 -6.81
C SER A 137 0.90 6.19 -6.09
N LEU A 138 -0.08 5.44 -5.58
CA LEU A 138 -1.18 5.99 -4.79
C LEU A 138 -0.67 6.56 -3.46
N MET A 139 0.20 5.81 -2.76
CA MET A 139 0.86 6.29 -1.55
C MET A 139 1.69 7.56 -1.79
N PHE A 140 2.38 7.67 -2.93
CA PHE A 140 3.14 8.85 -3.28
C PHE A 140 2.24 10.08 -3.38
N ILE A 141 1.07 9.95 -4.03
CA ILE A 141 0.08 11.05 -4.11
C ILE A 141 -0.41 11.43 -2.71
N THR A 142 -0.69 10.45 -1.85
CA THR A 142 -1.04 10.68 -0.44
C THR A 142 0.07 11.43 0.31
N ALA A 143 1.32 11.02 0.14
CA ALA A 143 2.48 11.60 0.82
C ALA A 143 2.72 13.05 0.38
N VAL A 144 2.63 13.35 -0.92
CA VAL A 144 2.74 14.73 -1.43
C VAL A 144 1.64 15.62 -0.86
N LYS A 145 0.41 15.11 -0.76
CA LYS A 145 -0.70 15.85 -0.17
C LYS A 145 -0.46 16.15 1.31
N ARG A 146 -0.02 15.16 2.09
CA ARG A 146 0.34 15.34 3.50
C ARG A 146 1.48 16.36 3.66
N LEU A 147 2.48 16.31 2.80
CA LEU A 147 3.57 17.28 2.80
C LEU A 147 3.09 18.71 2.50
N TYR A 148 2.15 18.87 1.55
CA TYR A 148 1.54 20.16 1.26
C TYR A 148 0.70 20.69 2.45
N ASP A 149 -0.09 19.83 3.08
CA ASP A 149 -0.89 20.17 4.26
C ASP A 149 0.02 20.52 5.47
N LEU A 150 1.17 19.84 5.61
CA LEU A 150 2.20 20.12 6.61
C LEU A 150 2.84 21.50 6.41
N MET A 151 3.16 21.89 5.16
CA MET A 151 3.70 23.22 4.87
C MET A 151 2.70 24.33 5.20
N LYS A 152 1.40 24.08 5.04
CA LYS A 152 0.33 25.06 5.29
C LYS A 152 -0.09 25.16 6.77
N THR A 153 0.15 24.11 7.55
CA THR A 153 -0.22 24.05 8.97
C THR A 153 0.89 24.59 9.85
N THR A 154 0.58 25.42 10.85
CA THR A 154 1.55 25.99 11.81
C THR A 154 1.38 25.44 13.23
N ASP A 155 0.43 24.53 13.44
CA ASP A 155 0.16 23.93 14.75
C ASP A 155 1.05 22.71 15.04
N SER A 156 1.83 22.80 16.12
CA SER A 156 2.77 21.77 16.60
C SER A 156 2.09 20.45 16.99
N THR A 157 0.85 20.51 17.49
CA THR A 157 0.05 19.33 17.85
C THR A 157 -0.43 18.53 16.64
N VAL A 158 -0.51 19.17 15.48
CA VAL A 158 -0.91 18.55 14.22
C VAL A 158 0.32 17.97 13.51
N ILE A 159 1.49 18.63 13.64
CA ILE A 159 2.76 18.17 13.08
C ILE A 159 3.24 16.89 13.74
N SER A 160 3.07 16.73 15.06
CA SER A 160 3.54 15.53 15.76
C SER A 160 2.74 14.28 15.36
N LYS A 161 1.42 14.43 15.17
CA LYS A 161 0.49 13.34 14.82
C LYS A 161 0.50 12.94 13.34
N MET A 162 1.16 13.69 12.47
CA MET A 162 1.11 13.47 11.01
C MET A 162 2.17 12.49 10.54
#